data_AF-A0A8S2MWQ0-F1
#
_entry.id   AF-A0A8S2MWQ0-F1
#
_cell.length_a   1.000
_cell.length_b   1.000
_cell.length_c   1.000
_cell.angle_alpha   90.00
_cell.angle_beta   90.00
_cell.angle_gamma   90.00
#
_symmetry.space_group_name_H-M   'P 1'
#
loop_
_entity.id
_entity.type
_entity.pdbx_description
1 polymer ?
#
loop_
_entity_poly.entity_id
_entity_poly.type
_entity_poly.pdbx_seq_one_letter_code
_entity_poly.pdbx_strand_id
1 'polypeptide(L)'
;MRGFNDRFYDELDYERRVRKRRTKLITTCEDAFTHVRKCLDEKYDTRIPMDSREAAQAVFSSMSRSLQKYLRLTRQQPYFTRESIITHLATCLSHDLSPRAFLERYIQTESQPLATLLFPVLASLTNNHEQSWTLVCDSQMGTNDEQKRKKNSINQPIHSNLLFVLKQQHAEHIALICTFHQVPRVNLIEKLFDSKQNKFVLKLNSETSV
;
A
#
# COMPACT_ATOMS: atom_id res chain seq x y z
N MET A 1 -39.75 4.05 -6.10
CA MET A 1 -38.72 3.50 -7.01
C MET A 1 -37.75 4.63 -7.34
N ARG A 2 -36.51 4.63 -6.80
CA ARG A 2 -35.47 5.58 -7.24
C ARG A 2 -35.02 5.16 -8.63
N GLY A 3 -35.17 6.04 -9.61
CA GLY A 3 -34.98 5.74 -11.03
C GLY A 3 -33.51 5.45 -11.36
N PHE A 4 -33.30 4.66 -12.41
CA PHE A 4 -31.97 4.32 -12.95
C PHE A 4 -31.10 5.57 -13.21
N ASN A 5 -31.73 6.71 -13.50
CA ASN A 5 -31.09 8.01 -13.71
C ASN A 5 -30.45 8.57 -12.42
N ASP A 6 -31.07 8.42 -11.25
CA ASP A 6 -30.49 8.87 -9.97
C ASP A 6 -29.20 8.13 -9.63
N ARG A 7 -29.19 6.81 -9.89
CA ARG A 7 -28.00 5.99 -9.66
C ARG A 7 -26.82 6.44 -10.54
N PHE A 8 -27.09 6.79 -11.79
CA PHE A 8 -26.07 7.29 -12.71
C PHE A 8 -25.48 8.63 -12.24
N TYR A 9 -26.32 9.57 -11.80
CA TYR A 9 -25.84 10.85 -11.24
C TYR A 9 -25.06 10.66 -9.94
N ASP A 10 -25.50 9.75 -9.06
CA ASP A 10 -24.80 9.41 -7.81
C ASP A 10 -23.39 8.83 -8.09
N GLU A 11 -23.27 7.97 -9.09
CA GLU A 11 -22.01 7.36 -9.55
C GLU A 11 -21.06 8.43 -10.12
N LEU A 12 -21.56 9.29 -11.02
CA LEU A 12 -20.78 10.38 -11.61
C LEU A 12 -20.30 11.39 -10.56
N ASP A 13 -21.16 11.75 -9.60
CA ASP A 13 -20.77 12.63 -8.51
C ASP A 13 -19.76 11.97 -7.57
N TYR A 14 -19.87 10.66 -7.37
CA TYR A 14 -18.84 9.90 -6.67
C TYR A 14 -17.50 9.96 -7.40
N GLU A 15 -17.46 9.63 -8.70
CA GLU A 15 -16.23 9.72 -9.50
C GLU A 15 -15.62 11.11 -9.47
N ARG A 16 -16.44 12.15 -9.63
CA ARG A 16 -15.99 13.55 -9.59
C ARG A 16 -15.34 13.87 -8.24
N ARG A 17 -15.94 13.42 -7.13
CA ARG A 17 -15.36 13.58 -5.79
C ARG A 17 -14.06 12.81 -5.63
N VAL A 18 -13.96 11.59 -6.16
CA VAL A 18 -12.75 10.76 -6.13
C VAL A 18 -11.63 11.43 -6.91
N ARG A 19 -11.87 11.82 -8.17
CA ARG A 19 -10.88 12.52 -9.02
C ARG A 19 -10.39 13.80 -8.36
N LYS A 20 -11.30 14.65 -7.84
CA LYS A 20 -10.92 15.90 -7.14
C LYS A 20 -10.02 15.63 -5.94
N ARG A 21 -10.33 14.62 -5.11
CA ARG A 21 -9.51 14.26 -3.95
C ARG A 21 -8.18 13.61 -4.35
N ARG A 22 -8.17 12.80 -5.40
CA ARG A 22 -6.96 12.17 -5.97
C ARG A 22 -5.96 13.23 -6.42
N THR A 23 -6.39 14.20 -7.23
CA THR A 23 -5.52 15.29 -7.69
C THR A 23 -4.98 16.11 -6.52
N LYS A 24 -5.83 16.38 -5.51
CA LYS A 24 -5.38 17.09 -4.31
C LYS A 24 -4.37 16.29 -3.50
N LEU A 25 -4.55 14.97 -3.38
CA LEU A 25 -3.60 14.10 -2.69
C LEU A 25 -2.23 14.09 -3.40
N ILE A 26 -2.22 13.89 -4.72
CA ILE A 26 -0.99 13.87 -5.52
C ILE A 26 -0.20 15.17 -5.35
N THR A 27 -0.84 16.31 -5.56
CA THR A 27 -0.20 17.63 -5.41
C THR A 27 0.37 17.84 -4.01
N THR A 28 -0.42 17.58 -2.96
CA THR A 28 0.08 17.71 -1.58
C THR A 28 1.21 16.75 -1.25
N CYS A 29 1.27 15.59 -1.91
CA CYS A 29 2.33 14.62 -1.70
C CYS A 29 3.62 15.04 -2.40
N GLU A 30 3.52 15.52 -3.64
CA GLU A 30 4.65 16.08 -4.38
C GLU A 30 5.26 17.29 -3.63
N ASP A 31 4.41 18.18 -3.10
CA ASP A 31 4.85 19.32 -2.27
C ASP A 31 5.53 18.87 -0.97
N ALA A 32 5.00 17.84 -0.30
CA ALA A 32 5.58 17.32 0.95
C ALA A 32 6.96 16.70 0.76
N PHE A 33 7.12 15.89 -0.29
CA PHE A 33 8.40 15.24 -0.61
C PHE A 33 9.45 16.26 -1.06
N THR A 34 9.06 17.25 -1.86
CA THR A 34 9.98 18.33 -2.28
C THR A 34 10.42 19.19 -1.11
N HIS A 35 9.53 19.52 -0.19
CA HIS A 35 9.87 20.25 1.04
C HIS A 35 10.88 19.48 1.89
N VAL A 36 10.63 18.19 2.15
CA VAL A 36 11.54 17.39 2.97
C VAL A 36 12.88 17.15 2.28
N ARG A 37 12.92 16.97 0.95
CA ARG A 37 14.19 16.86 0.20
C ARG A 37 15.02 18.14 0.31
N LYS A 38 14.41 19.33 0.20
CA LYS A 38 15.10 20.61 0.43
C LYS A 38 15.67 20.72 1.83
N CYS A 39 14.89 20.36 2.86
CA CYS A 39 15.38 20.35 4.23
C CYS A 39 16.50 19.32 4.45
N LEU A 40 16.51 18.21 3.72
CA LEU A 40 17.58 17.22 3.77
C LEU A 40 18.86 17.75 3.10
N ASP A 41 18.74 18.42 1.96
CA ASP A 41 19.87 19.03 1.25
C ASP A 41 20.51 20.16 2.08
N GLU A 42 19.69 21.02 2.70
CA GLU A 42 20.16 22.07 3.62
C GLU A 42 20.85 21.50 4.86
N LYS A 43 20.39 20.36 5.38
CA LYS A 43 20.98 19.70 6.56
C LYS A 43 22.20 18.85 6.23
N TYR A 44 22.35 18.37 5.00
CA TYR A 44 23.55 17.64 4.55
C TYR A 44 24.82 18.49 4.72
N ASP A 45 24.69 19.81 4.56
CA ASP A 45 25.76 20.79 4.81
C ASP A 45 26.21 20.83 6.28
N THR A 46 25.38 20.32 7.20
CA THR A 46 25.66 20.24 8.65
C THR A 46 26.08 18.84 9.15
N ARG A 47 26.34 17.86 8.27
CA ARG A 47 26.88 16.51 8.60
C ARG A 47 26.09 15.66 9.61
N ILE A 48 24.86 16.03 9.98
CA ILE A 48 23.99 15.21 10.84
C ILE A 48 22.98 14.50 9.94
N PRO A 49 23.09 13.17 9.72
CA PRO A 49 22.11 12.42 8.95
C PRO A 49 20.77 12.44 9.70
N MET A 50 19.70 12.92 9.05
CA MET A 50 18.35 12.81 9.61
C MET A 50 17.90 11.34 9.59
N ASP A 51 17.25 10.89 10.67
CA ASP A 51 16.66 9.55 10.70
C ASP A 51 15.52 9.47 9.65
N SER A 52 15.53 8.42 8.82
CA SER A 52 14.55 8.23 7.73
C SER A 52 13.11 8.20 8.26
N ARG A 53 12.93 7.76 9.51
CA ARG A 53 11.62 7.74 10.18
C ARG A 53 11.15 9.14 10.60
N GLU A 54 12.06 10.02 11.02
CA GLU A 54 11.75 11.41 11.36
C GLU A 54 11.32 12.19 10.11
N ALA A 55 12.07 12.02 9.01
CA ALA A 55 11.71 12.58 7.71
C ALA A 55 10.32 12.09 7.26
N ALA A 56 10.05 10.79 7.40
CA ALA A 56 8.74 10.22 7.08
C ALA A 56 7.60 10.80 7.92
N GLN A 57 7.83 11.11 9.21
CA GLN A 57 6.83 11.76 10.06
C GLN A 57 6.52 13.20 9.61
N ALA A 58 7.53 13.96 9.18
CA ALA A 58 7.35 15.30 8.62
C ALA A 58 6.60 15.29 7.28
N VAL A 59 6.93 14.34 6.40
CA VAL A 59 6.18 14.09 5.16
C VAL A 59 4.74 13.70 5.48
N PHE A 60 4.52 12.80 6.45
CA PHE A 60 3.18 12.38 6.82
C PHE A 60 2.33 13.52 7.39
N SER A 61 2.88 14.37 8.25
CA SER A 61 2.11 15.45 8.89
C SER A 61 1.54 16.42 7.85
N SER A 62 2.32 16.77 6.83
CA SER A 62 1.92 17.68 5.75
C SER A 62 0.84 17.10 4.81
N MET A 63 0.88 15.81 4.47
CA MET A 63 -0.11 15.17 3.58
C MET A 63 -1.25 14.43 4.29
N SER A 64 -1.16 14.21 5.61
CA SER A 64 -2.06 13.33 6.37
C SER A 64 -3.55 13.62 6.12
N ARG A 65 -3.92 14.91 6.08
CA ARG A 65 -5.31 15.34 5.90
C ARG A 65 -5.85 15.03 4.51
N SER A 66 -5.06 15.21 3.45
CA SER A 66 -5.51 14.88 2.09
C SER A 66 -5.61 13.37 1.91
N LEU A 67 -4.66 12.61 2.44
CA LEU A 67 -4.67 11.14 2.41
C LEU A 67 -5.88 10.57 3.14
N GLN A 68 -6.13 10.98 4.38
CA GLN A 68 -7.28 10.50 5.16
C GLN A 68 -8.62 10.81 4.49
N LYS A 69 -8.76 12.00 3.87
CA LYS A 69 -9.98 12.35 3.12
C LYS A 69 -10.19 11.46 1.89
N TYR A 70 -9.11 11.06 1.22
CA TYR A 70 -9.17 10.13 0.10
C TYR A 70 -9.54 8.72 0.58
N LEU A 71 -8.81 8.18 1.56
CA LEU A 71 -9.04 6.84 2.13
C LEU A 71 -10.46 6.67 2.70
N ARG A 72 -11.05 7.72 3.27
CA ARG A 72 -12.45 7.71 3.71
C ARG A 72 -13.44 7.61 2.55
N LEU A 73 -13.17 8.30 1.45
CA LEU A 73 -14.05 8.27 0.27
C LEU A 73 -14.02 6.92 -0.44
N THR A 74 -12.85 6.30 -0.49
CA THR A 74 -12.61 5.00 -1.12
C THR A 74 -12.85 3.83 -0.17
N ARG A 75 -13.25 4.09 1.08
CA ARG A 75 -13.49 3.08 2.13
C ARG A 75 -12.26 2.24 2.48
N GLN A 76 -11.07 2.79 2.29
CA GLN A 76 -9.79 2.15 2.52
C GLN A 76 -9.21 2.40 3.92
N GLN A 77 -9.79 3.32 4.70
CA GLN A 77 -9.30 3.68 6.04
C GLN A 77 -9.02 2.49 6.99
N PRO A 78 -9.83 1.41 7.08
CA PRO A 78 -9.55 0.32 8.03
C PRO A 78 -8.29 -0.49 7.68
N TYR A 79 -7.82 -0.44 6.43
CA TYR A 79 -6.67 -1.23 5.98
C TYR A 79 -5.33 -0.54 6.20
N PHE A 80 -5.33 0.76 6.51
CA PHE A 80 -4.12 1.56 6.62
C PHE A 80 -4.02 2.23 7.99
N THR A 81 -3.14 1.68 8.84
CA THR A 81 -2.80 2.30 10.11
C THR A 81 -1.79 3.43 9.90
N ARG A 82 -1.76 4.42 10.81
CA ARG A 82 -0.76 5.49 10.79
C ARG A 82 0.66 4.92 10.71
N GLU A 83 0.95 3.90 11.52
CA GLU A 83 2.27 3.29 11.58
C GLU A 83 2.65 2.64 10.25
N SER A 84 1.75 1.88 9.62
CA SER A 84 2.01 1.27 8.30
C SER A 84 2.34 2.31 7.21
N ILE A 85 1.72 3.48 7.27
CA ILE A 85 1.95 4.57 6.32
C ILE A 85 3.32 5.21 6.57
N ILE A 86 3.67 5.47 7.83
CA ILE A 86 4.97 6.06 8.20
C ILE A 86 6.11 5.09 7.86
N THR A 87 5.97 3.80 8.15
CA THR A 87 6.97 2.78 7.78
C THR A 87 7.17 2.73 6.27
N HIS A 88 6.08 2.78 5.48
CA HIS A 88 6.18 2.83 4.03
C HIS A 88 6.85 4.12 3.53
N LEU A 89 6.52 5.27 4.11
CA LEU A 89 7.19 6.53 3.79
C LEU A 89 8.69 6.49 4.10
N ALA A 90 9.09 5.90 5.24
CA ALA A 90 10.49 5.75 5.60
C ALA A 90 11.24 4.90 4.56
N THR A 91 10.64 3.79 4.10
CA THR A 91 11.22 2.98 3.02
C THR A 91 11.27 3.74 1.68
N CYS A 92 10.29 4.59 1.40
CA CYS A 92 10.30 5.41 0.19
C CYS A 92 11.44 6.43 0.22
N LEU A 93 11.68 7.05 1.38
CA LEU A 93 12.75 8.04 1.54
C LEU A 93 14.13 7.39 1.57
N SER A 94 14.30 6.22 2.20
CA SER A 94 15.58 5.51 2.25
C SER A 94 16.06 5.00 0.89
N HIS A 95 15.13 4.80 -0.05
CA HIS A 95 15.41 4.30 -1.41
C HIS A 95 15.18 5.36 -2.50
N ASP A 96 15.08 6.64 -2.14
CA ASP A 96 14.88 7.75 -3.08
C ASP A 96 13.69 7.59 -4.05
N LEU A 97 12.61 6.96 -3.57
CA LEU A 97 11.43 6.71 -4.38
C LEU A 97 10.65 8.00 -4.66
N SER A 98 9.99 8.01 -5.83
CA SER A 98 9.13 9.13 -6.20
C SER A 98 7.87 9.22 -5.33
N PRO A 99 7.28 10.41 -5.16
CA PRO A 99 6.02 10.58 -4.43
C PRO A 99 4.87 9.76 -5.04
N ARG A 100 4.94 9.51 -6.34
CA ARG A 100 3.96 8.70 -7.08
C ARG A 100 4.08 7.21 -6.74
N ALA A 101 5.30 6.70 -6.58
CA ALA A 101 5.53 5.32 -6.15
C ALA A 101 4.95 5.06 -4.75
N PHE A 102 5.10 6.02 -3.83
CA PHE A 102 4.44 5.95 -2.52
C PHE A 102 2.91 5.90 -2.65
N LEU A 103 2.33 6.76 -3.49
CA LEU A 103 0.88 6.88 -3.64
C LEU A 103 0.23 5.70 -4.39
N GLU A 104 0.98 4.93 -5.17
CA GLU A 104 0.48 3.77 -5.92
C GLU A 104 -0.20 2.73 -5.00
N ARG A 105 0.32 2.56 -3.78
CA ARG A 105 -0.27 1.67 -2.77
C ARG A 105 -1.67 2.10 -2.30
N TYR A 106 -2.00 3.40 -2.41
CA TYR A 106 -3.26 3.96 -1.89
C TYR A 106 -4.23 4.34 -3.01
N ILE A 107 -3.72 4.84 -4.12
CA ILE A 107 -4.51 5.24 -5.28
C ILE A 107 -4.75 3.99 -6.14
N GLN A 108 -5.94 3.39 -6.00
CA GLN A 108 -6.45 2.44 -6.98
C GLN A 108 -6.46 3.13 -8.34
N THR A 109 -5.51 2.78 -9.19
CA THR A 109 -5.54 3.19 -10.60
C THR A 109 -6.54 2.27 -11.28
N GLU A 110 -7.40 2.81 -12.16
CA GLU A 110 -8.38 2.02 -12.90
C GLU A 110 -7.73 0.86 -13.72
N SER A 111 -6.41 0.94 -13.95
CA SER A 111 -5.56 -0.10 -14.56
C SER A 111 -4.99 -1.14 -13.58
N GLN A 112 -5.24 -1.00 -12.28
CA GLN A 112 -4.90 -2.00 -11.28
C GLN A 112 -6.11 -2.22 -10.34
N PRO A 113 -7.13 -2.95 -10.81
CA PRO A 113 -7.91 -3.71 -9.86
C PRO A 113 -6.94 -4.66 -9.16
N LEU A 114 -7.15 -4.88 -7.87
CA LEU A 114 -6.54 -5.95 -7.07
C LEU A 114 -6.47 -7.31 -7.83
N ALA A 115 -7.31 -7.49 -8.85
CA ALA A 115 -7.32 -8.59 -9.80
C ALA A 115 -6.02 -8.80 -10.60
N THR A 116 -5.21 -7.79 -10.95
CA THR A 116 -3.96 -8.04 -11.70
C THR A 116 -2.88 -8.68 -10.81
N LEU A 117 -2.91 -8.38 -9.50
CA LEU A 117 -2.06 -9.03 -8.51
C LEU A 117 -2.64 -10.37 -8.00
N LEU A 118 -3.96 -10.55 -8.04
CA LEU A 118 -4.61 -11.82 -7.69
C LEU A 118 -4.68 -12.84 -8.85
N PHE A 119 -4.62 -12.39 -10.11
CA PHE A 119 -4.78 -13.23 -11.29
C PHE A 119 -3.66 -12.98 -12.32
N PRO A 120 -2.52 -13.69 -12.23
CA PRO A 120 -1.39 -13.59 -13.16
C PRO A 120 -1.77 -13.82 -14.64
N VAL A 121 -2.86 -14.57 -14.86
CA VAL A 121 -3.36 -14.93 -16.21
C VAL A 121 -3.86 -13.71 -16.99
N LEU A 122 -4.41 -12.68 -16.34
CA LEU A 122 -4.88 -11.48 -17.03
C LEU A 122 -3.74 -10.52 -17.41
N ALA A 123 -2.64 -10.51 -16.64
CA ALA A 123 -1.44 -9.73 -16.97
C ALA A 123 -0.73 -10.29 -18.21
N SER A 124 -0.70 -11.62 -18.36
CA SER A 124 -0.09 -12.32 -19.49
C SER A 124 -0.74 -12.01 -20.85
N LEU A 125 -2.04 -11.70 -20.88
CA LEU A 125 -2.76 -11.44 -22.13
C LEU A 125 -2.47 -10.06 -22.76
N THR A 126 -1.87 -9.13 -22.00
CA THR A 126 -1.65 -7.74 -22.46
C THR A 126 -0.18 -7.41 -22.72
N ASN A 127 0.77 -8.22 -22.25
CA ASN A 127 2.20 -7.96 -22.37
C ASN A 127 2.94 -9.18 -22.96
N ASN A 128 3.03 -9.21 -24.30
CA ASN A 128 3.88 -10.12 -25.06
C ASN A 128 5.37 -9.68 -25.10
N HIS A 129 5.78 -8.73 -24.26
CA HIS A 129 7.17 -8.33 -24.15
C HIS A 129 7.82 -9.07 -22.98
N GLU A 130 8.84 -9.89 -23.26
CA GLU A 130 9.74 -10.42 -22.25
C GLU A 130 10.37 -9.25 -21.48
N GLN A 131 9.95 -9.05 -20.23
CA GLN A 131 10.51 -8.01 -19.39
C GLN A 131 11.68 -8.60 -18.59
N SER A 132 12.89 -8.09 -18.85
CA SER A 132 14.09 -8.42 -18.09
C SER A 132 14.17 -7.57 -16.81
N TRP A 133 14.09 -8.22 -15.66
CA TRP A 133 14.17 -7.60 -14.34
C TRP A 133 15.44 -8.05 -13.61
N THR A 134 16.17 -7.12 -13.01
CA THR A 134 17.32 -7.41 -12.15
C THR A 134 16.91 -7.34 -10.69
N LEU A 135 17.14 -8.44 -9.96
CA LEU A 135 16.84 -8.55 -8.55
C LEU A 135 17.98 -7.96 -7.71
N VAL A 136 17.62 -6.99 -6.87
CA VAL A 136 18.50 -6.32 -5.91
C VAL A 136 17.95 -6.58 -4.51
N CYS A 137 18.69 -7.35 -3.72
CA CYS A 137 18.37 -7.66 -2.32
C CYS A 137 19.47 -7.13 -1.40
N ASP A 138 19.09 -6.44 -0.32
CA ASP A 138 20.01 -6.18 0.79
C ASP A 138 20.00 -7.39 1.72
N SER A 139 20.91 -8.35 1.52
CA SER A 139 21.04 -9.51 2.41
C SER A 139 21.84 -9.13 3.66
N GLN A 140 21.24 -8.33 4.54
CA GLN A 140 21.84 -7.95 5.83
C GLN A 140 21.02 -8.55 6.97
N MET A 141 21.04 -9.89 7.09
CA MET A 141 20.63 -10.57 8.32
C MET A 141 21.73 -11.53 8.76
N GLY A 142 22.57 -11.01 9.66
CA GLY A 142 23.37 -11.71 10.68
C GLY A 142 24.13 -12.98 10.28
N THR A 143 25.43 -12.85 10.02
CA THR A 143 26.51 -13.64 10.66
C THR A 143 27.86 -13.03 10.26
N ASN A 144 28.80 -12.95 11.22
CA ASN A 144 30.02 -12.13 11.16
C ASN A 144 31.14 -12.65 10.24
N ASP A 145 30.84 -13.50 9.26
CA ASP A 145 31.87 -14.10 8.40
C ASP A 145 31.86 -13.51 6.99
N GLU A 146 32.76 -12.57 6.74
CA GLU A 146 32.84 -11.79 5.51
C GLU A 146 33.14 -12.63 4.26
N GLN A 147 33.77 -13.80 4.43
CA GLN A 147 34.10 -14.69 3.30
C GLN A 147 32.91 -15.50 2.77
N LYS A 148 31.78 -15.55 3.50
CA LYS A 148 30.55 -16.24 3.06
C LYS A 148 29.50 -15.28 2.46
N ARG A 149 29.81 -13.98 2.37
CA ARG A 149 28.90 -12.92 1.89
C ARG A 149 28.64 -12.95 0.38
N LYS A 150 29.58 -13.43 -0.44
CA LYS A 150 29.45 -13.36 -1.92
C LYS A 150 28.75 -14.56 -2.58
N LYS A 151 28.60 -15.69 -1.89
CA LYS A 151 28.12 -16.95 -2.50
C LYS A 151 26.72 -17.40 -2.06
N ASN A 152 26.14 -16.74 -1.05
CA ASN A 152 24.89 -17.18 -0.40
C ASN A 152 23.65 -16.33 -0.71
N SER A 153 23.75 -15.25 -1.48
CA SER A 153 22.61 -14.32 -1.68
C SER A 153 21.51 -14.90 -2.60
N ILE A 154 21.87 -15.79 -3.55
CA ILE A 154 20.93 -16.26 -4.59
C ILE A 154 20.13 -17.51 -4.18
N ASN A 155 20.60 -18.28 -3.18
CA ASN A 155 20.02 -19.58 -2.81
C ASN A 155 19.44 -19.62 -1.39
N GLN A 156 19.16 -18.47 -0.77
CA GLN A 156 18.53 -18.47 0.56
C GLN A 156 17.03 -18.76 0.44
N PRO A 157 16.46 -19.59 1.35
CA PRO A 157 15.04 -19.81 1.40
C PRO A 157 14.31 -18.48 1.69
N ILE A 158 13.21 -18.24 0.98
CA ILE A 158 12.46 -17.00 1.10
C ILE A 158 11.76 -16.99 2.47
N HIS A 159 12.13 -16.01 3.30
CA HIS A 159 11.53 -15.82 4.62
C HIS A 159 10.41 -14.77 4.58
N SER A 160 9.46 -14.87 5.51
CA SER A 160 8.41 -13.85 5.68
C SER A 160 9.06 -12.49 5.95
N ASN A 161 8.55 -11.44 5.30
CA ASN A 161 9.07 -10.06 5.31
C ASN A 161 10.38 -9.82 4.54
N LEU A 162 10.81 -10.74 3.67
CA LEU A 162 11.89 -10.46 2.73
C LEU A 162 11.47 -9.34 1.77
N LEU A 163 12.26 -8.27 1.71
CA LEU A 163 12.07 -7.14 0.80
C LEU A 163 13.16 -7.17 -0.27
N PHE A 164 12.76 -7.10 -1.53
CA PHE A 164 13.67 -6.99 -2.66
C PHE A 164 13.16 -6.02 -3.70
N VAL A 165 14.10 -5.43 -4.45
CA VAL A 165 13.80 -4.48 -5.50
C VAL A 165 14.09 -5.14 -6.85
N LEU A 166 13.11 -5.18 -7.74
CA LEU A 166 13.32 -5.54 -9.13
C LEU A 166 13.49 -4.25 -9.93
N LYS A 167 14.65 -4.06 -10.55
CA LYS A 167 14.89 -2.94 -11.47
C LYS A 167 14.76 -3.41 -12.91
N GLN A 168 14.13 -2.61 -13.76
CA GLN A 168 14.00 -2.97 -15.17
C GLN A 168 15.27 -2.53 -15.93
N GLN A 169 15.86 -3.41 -16.75
CA GLN A 169 17.10 -3.09 -17.46
C GLN A 169 16.93 -1.99 -18.53
N HIS A 170 15.74 -1.90 -19.12
CA HIS A 170 15.45 -0.97 -20.22
C HIS A 170 14.82 0.36 -19.76
N ALA A 171 14.52 0.51 -18.47
CA ALA A 171 13.92 1.72 -17.93
C ALA A 171 14.52 2.02 -16.55
N GLU A 172 15.54 2.89 -16.52
CA GLU A 172 16.28 3.26 -15.29
C GLU A 172 15.37 3.85 -14.19
N HIS A 173 14.20 4.36 -14.57
CA HIS A 173 13.26 5.02 -13.65
C HIS A 173 12.16 4.08 -13.11
N ILE A 174 12.15 2.79 -13.51
CA ILE A 174 11.12 1.83 -13.10
C ILE A 174 11.73 0.76 -12.21
N ALA A 175 11.23 0.71 -10.97
CA ALA A 175 11.59 -0.32 -10.00
C ALA A 175 10.35 -0.82 -9.28
N LEU A 176 10.26 -2.14 -9.06
CA LEU A 176 9.23 -2.77 -8.25
C LEU A 176 9.81 -3.14 -6.89
N ILE A 177 9.09 -2.81 -5.83
CA ILE A 177 9.41 -3.30 -4.48
C ILE A 177 8.50 -4.48 -4.19
N CYS A 178 9.12 -5.63 -3.95
CA CYS A 178 8.42 -6.87 -3.66
C CYS A 178 8.66 -7.23 -2.20
N THR A 179 7.58 -7.54 -1.49
CA THR A 179 7.61 -8.04 -0.11
C THR A 179 6.99 -9.41 -0.07
N PHE A 180 7.72 -10.40 0.45
CA PHE A 180 7.18 -11.74 0.64
C PHE A 180 6.40 -11.83 1.95
N HIS A 181 5.18 -12.37 1.89
CA HIS A 181 4.38 -12.65 3.07
C HIS A 181 3.90 -14.09 3.02
N GLN A 182 4.18 -14.86 4.08
CA GLN A 182 3.71 -16.24 4.15
C GLN A 182 2.20 -16.24 4.39
N VAL A 183 1.44 -16.83 3.46
CA VAL A 183 -0.01 -16.97 3.61
C VAL A 183 -0.29 -17.98 4.73
N PRO A 184 -1.15 -17.66 5.72
CA PRO A 184 -1.48 -18.61 6.78
C PRO A 184 -2.20 -19.82 6.18
N ARG A 185 -1.83 -21.02 6.61
CA ARG A 185 -2.56 -22.25 6.26
C ARG A 185 -3.89 -22.24 7.02
N VAL A 186 -4.97 -21.87 6.33
CA VAL A 186 -6.32 -21.89 6.91
C VAL A 186 -6.91 -23.28 6.75
N ASN A 187 -7.29 -23.90 7.87
CA ASN A 187 -8.10 -25.11 7.85
C ASN A 187 -9.57 -24.71 8.04
N LEU A 188 -10.37 -24.84 6.98
CA LEU A 188 -11.80 -24.56 7.02
C LEU A 188 -12.53 -25.86 7.38
N ILE A 189 -13.19 -25.86 8.54
CA ILE A 189 -14.04 -26.96 8.96
C ILE A 189 -15.47 -26.44 8.96
N GLU A 190 -16.29 -26.96 8.05
CA GLU A 190 -17.73 -26.70 8.04
C GLU A 190 -18.37 -27.48 9.19
N LYS A 191 -19.16 -26.80 10.01
CA LYS A 191 -20.00 -27.43 11.04
C LYS A 191 -21.45 -27.18 10.68
N LEU A 192 -22.26 -28.24 10.67
CA LEU A 192 -23.69 -28.16 10.45
C LEU A 192 -24.34 -27.29 11.54
N PHE A 193 -25.15 -26.33 11.10
CA PHE A 193 -25.85 -25.40 11.97
C PHE A 193 -27.09 -26.07 12.59
N ASP A 194 -27.10 -26.29 13.91
CA ASP A 194 -28.28 -26.81 14.60
C ASP A 194 -29.29 -25.69 14.86
N SER A 195 -30.31 -25.61 14.00
CA SER A 195 -31.39 -24.63 14.07
C SER A 195 -32.19 -24.69 15.38
N LYS A 196 -32.10 -25.77 16.17
CA LYS A 196 -32.87 -25.91 17.42
C LYS A 196 -32.23 -25.19 18.60
N GLN A 197 -30.90 -25.06 18.63
CA GLN A 197 -30.17 -24.44 19.76
C GLN A 197 -30.06 -22.91 19.65
N ASN A 198 -30.29 -22.35 18.47
CA ASN A 198 -30.06 -20.93 18.21
C ASN A 198 -31.34 -20.22 17.76
N LYS A 199 -32.40 -20.32 18.59
CA LYS A 199 -33.65 -19.59 18.37
C LYS A 199 -33.52 -18.19 18.94
N PHE A 200 -33.64 -17.18 18.07
CA PHE A 200 -33.79 -15.80 18.51
C PHE A 200 -35.17 -15.64 19.16
N VAL A 201 -35.20 -15.41 20.48
CA VAL A 201 -36.44 -15.08 21.18
C VAL A 201 -36.58 -13.56 21.21
N LEU A 202 -37.54 -13.04 20.44
CA LEU A 202 -37.87 -11.63 20.43
C LEU A 202 -38.78 -11.35 21.64
N LYS A 203 -38.19 -10.90 22.76
CA LYS A 203 -38.95 -10.45 23.93
C LYS A 203 -39.46 -9.04 23.71
N LEU A 204 -40.71 -8.92 23.29
CA LEU A 204 -41.41 -7.64 23.25
C LEU A 204 -41.87 -7.31 24.69
N ASN A 205 -41.17 -6.40 25.36
CA ASN A 205 -41.64 -5.82 26.61
C ASN A 205 -42.73 -4.79 26.27
N SER A 206 -43.99 -5.20 26.40
CA SER A 206 -45.14 -4.30 26.28
C SER A 206 -45.32 -3.51 27.58
N GLU A 207 -44.45 -2.52 27.82
CA GLU A 207 -44.67 -1.50 28.86
C GLU A 207 -44.85 -0.13 28.21
N THR A 208 -46.03 0.08 27.62
CA THR A 208 -46.68 1.38 27.57
C THR A 208 -48.19 1.13 27.65
N SER A 209 -48.72 1.11 28.86
CA SER A 209 -50.15 1.33 29.09
C SER A 209 -50.47 2.78 28.75
N VAL A 210 -51.55 2.95 27.99
CA VAL A 210 -52.17 4.19 27.49
C VAL A 210 -52.28 5.29 28.54
#